data_AF-A0A0B4ERQ6-F1
#
_entry.id   AF-A0A0B4ERQ6-F1
#
_cell.length_a   1.000
_cell.length_b   1.000
_cell.length_c   1.000
_cell.angle_alpha   90.00
_cell.angle_beta   90.00
_cell.angle_gamma   90.00
#
_symmetry.space_group_name_H-M   'P 1'
#
loop_
_entity.id
_entity.type
_entity.pdbx_description
1 polymer ?
#
loop_
_entity_poly.entity_id
_entity_poly.type
_entity_poly.pdbx_seq_one_letter_code
_entity_poly.pdbx_strand_id
1 'polypeptide(L)'
;MDEWGEQFKKYGNADELINLIQESNVRDAIKDYSEALGMNYIFNIEESTKMIKKLDKHSLEGPASYIIPEIQKNVANHFKNLKTKYEKMLQLAEWHYKEKRYALTYLNMNQALYNFLEEELYENQSLKKVKSKKDMKKEKREKENTRKKFIQKINNKKSKFNTSEEIYTFWKNMTNTYNSRNNIAHSDERNTIKEDIEQIPELLNFYQTIFQEKNYVQKLQMQLKQYETLKKE
;
A
#
# COMPACT_ATOMS: atom_id res chain seq x y z
N MET A 1 -2.43 27.62 -17.74
CA MET A 1 -1.72 26.55 -18.48
C MET A 1 -1.18 25.46 -17.54
N ASP A 2 -1.57 25.42 -16.26
CA ASP A 2 -1.27 24.33 -15.29
C ASP A 2 -2.25 23.14 -15.36
N GLU A 3 -3.28 23.23 -16.19
CA GLU A 3 -4.38 22.26 -16.27
C GLU A 3 -3.90 20.84 -16.61
N TRP A 4 -2.87 20.70 -17.45
CA TRP A 4 -2.33 19.40 -17.86
C TRP A 4 -1.71 18.62 -16.70
N GLY A 5 -0.98 19.32 -15.82
CA GLY A 5 -0.41 18.71 -14.62
C GLY A 5 -1.49 18.32 -13.62
N GLU A 6 -2.51 19.17 -13.43
CA GLU A 6 -3.63 18.89 -12.53
C GLU A 6 -4.53 17.74 -13.00
N GLN A 7 -4.81 17.66 -14.31
CA GLN A 7 -5.54 16.54 -14.89
C GLN A 7 -4.77 15.23 -14.68
N PHE A 8 -3.46 15.22 -14.94
CA PHE A 8 -2.65 14.04 -14.68
C PHE A 8 -2.65 13.63 -13.20
N LYS A 9 -2.52 14.57 -12.26
CA LYS A 9 -2.62 14.27 -10.81
C LYS A 9 -3.94 13.60 -10.46
N LYS A 10 -5.04 14.22 -10.91
CA LYS A 10 -6.41 13.81 -10.57
C LYS A 10 -6.76 12.43 -11.12
N TYR A 11 -6.42 12.16 -12.38
CA TYR A 11 -6.78 10.90 -13.04
C TYR A 11 -5.72 9.81 -12.88
N GLY A 12 -4.47 10.19 -12.59
CA GLY A 12 -3.33 9.27 -12.59
C GLY A 12 -3.12 8.59 -13.95
N ASN A 13 -3.74 9.14 -15.00
CA ASN A 13 -3.73 8.62 -16.36
C ASN A 13 -3.44 9.77 -17.33
N ALA A 14 -2.60 9.50 -18.32
CA ALA A 14 -2.23 10.44 -19.37
C ALA A 14 -2.88 10.11 -20.74
N ASP A 15 -3.82 9.16 -20.84
CA ASP A 15 -4.39 8.68 -22.12
C ASP A 15 -4.85 9.81 -23.06
N GLU A 16 -5.55 10.82 -22.55
CA GLU A 16 -6.02 11.95 -23.34
C GLU A 16 -4.88 12.93 -23.72
N LEU A 17 -3.79 12.94 -22.94
CA LEU A 17 -2.67 13.87 -23.07
C LEU A 17 -1.52 13.31 -23.91
N ILE A 18 -1.36 11.99 -23.92
CA ILE A 18 -0.30 11.24 -24.60
C ILE A 18 -0.29 11.52 -26.10
N ASN A 19 -1.47 11.67 -26.72
CA ASN A 19 -1.59 11.93 -28.16
C ASN A 19 -1.14 13.34 -28.56
N LEU A 20 -1.00 14.26 -27.59
CA LEU A 20 -0.53 15.62 -27.80
C LEU A 20 1.00 15.75 -27.69
N ILE A 21 1.68 14.66 -27.30
CA ILE A 21 3.14 14.60 -27.13
C ILE A 21 3.74 14.02 -28.41
N GLN A 22 4.59 14.79 -29.08
CA GLN A 22 5.16 14.43 -30.38
C GLN A 22 6.35 13.49 -30.23
N GLU A 23 7.18 13.72 -29.21
CA GLU A 23 8.39 12.96 -28.95
C GLU A 23 8.04 11.56 -28.45
N SER A 24 8.27 10.54 -29.29
CA SER A 24 7.85 9.17 -29.00
C SER A 24 8.46 8.63 -27.70
N ASN A 25 9.74 8.91 -27.45
CA ASN A 25 10.42 8.51 -26.21
C ASN A 25 9.81 9.14 -24.94
N VAL A 26 9.37 10.40 -25.03
CA VAL A 26 8.73 11.11 -23.92
C VAL A 26 7.31 10.58 -23.70
N ARG A 27 6.56 10.43 -24.79
CA ARG A 27 5.22 9.89 -24.80
C ARG A 27 5.17 8.49 -24.19
N ASP A 28 6.06 7.60 -24.64
CA ASP A 28 6.11 6.21 -24.18
C ASP A 28 6.50 6.15 -22.70
N ALA A 29 7.44 6.99 -22.23
CA ALA A 29 7.81 7.03 -20.82
C ALA A 29 6.66 7.51 -19.91
N ILE A 30 5.89 8.51 -20.34
CA ILE A 30 4.70 8.99 -19.61
C ILE A 30 3.61 7.91 -19.62
N LYS A 31 3.41 7.23 -20.75
CA LYS A 31 2.47 6.12 -20.88
C LYS A 31 2.82 4.97 -19.93
N ASP A 32 4.06 4.51 -19.94
CA ASP A 32 4.53 3.43 -19.07
C ASP A 32 4.34 3.78 -17.59
N TYR A 33 4.64 5.02 -17.20
CA TYR A 33 4.40 5.48 -15.84
C TYR A 33 2.91 5.51 -15.49
N SER A 34 2.09 6.08 -16.38
CA SER A 34 0.62 6.15 -16.27
C SER A 34 -0.01 4.77 -16.09
N GLU A 35 0.35 3.82 -16.94
CA GLU A 35 -0.15 2.45 -16.89
C GLU A 35 0.33 1.71 -15.62
N ALA A 36 1.60 1.88 -15.24
CA ALA A 36 2.13 1.29 -14.01
C ALA A 36 1.42 1.82 -12.76
N LEU A 37 1.08 3.10 -12.76
CA LEU A 37 0.37 3.79 -11.69
C LEU A 37 -1.09 3.35 -11.61
N GLY A 38 -1.76 3.25 -12.75
CA GLY A 38 -3.12 2.73 -12.86
C GLY A 38 -3.22 1.27 -12.40
N MET A 39 -2.23 0.45 -12.72
CA MET A 39 -2.14 -0.96 -12.26
C MET A 39 -1.64 -1.11 -10.82
N ASN A 40 -1.19 -0.02 -10.18
CA ASN A 40 -0.63 -0.04 -8.83
C ASN A 40 0.63 -0.93 -8.69
N TYR A 41 1.45 -1.02 -9.74
CA TYR A 41 2.66 -1.84 -9.77
C TYR A 41 3.88 -1.05 -9.30
N ILE A 42 4.12 -1.04 -7.98
CA ILE A 42 5.18 -0.23 -7.36
C ILE A 42 6.56 -0.35 -8.04
N PHE A 43 6.96 -1.56 -8.43
CA PHE A 43 8.23 -1.78 -9.12
C PHE A 43 8.28 -1.07 -10.47
N ASN A 44 7.22 -1.19 -11.27
CA ASN A 44 7.11 -0.54 -12.58
C ASN A 44 6.97 0.97 -12.44
N ILE A 45 6.29 1.47 -11.40
CA ILE A 45 6.22 2.91 -11.08
C ILE A 45 7.63 3.44 -10.79
N GLU A 46 8.44 2.72 -10.01
CA GLU A 46 9.82 3.11 -9.72
C GLU A 46 10.70 3.11 -10.99
N GLU A 47 10.62 2.05 -11.80
CA GLU A 47 11.42 1.92 -13.03
C GLU A 47 11.05 2.97 -14.08
N SER A 48 9.76 3.15 -14.37
CA SER A 48 9.27 4.17 -15.31
C SER A 48 9.65 5.58 -14.85
N THR A 49 9.64 5.85 -13.53
CA THR A 49 10.15 7.13 -13.04
C THR A 49 11.65 7.30 -13.28
N LYS A 50 12.46 6.26 -13.07
CA LYS A 50 13.90 6.36 -13.36
C LYS A 50 14.14 6.67 -14.84
N MET A 51 13.31 6.16 -15.73
CA MET A 51 13.36 6.50 -17.16
C MET A 51 13.00 7.98 -17.38
N ILE A 52 11.90 8.47 -16.80
CA ILE A 52 11.48 9.88 -16.88
C ILE A 52 12.55 10.84 -16.35
N LYS A 53 13.30 10.45 -15.32
CA LYS A 53 14.41 11.26 -14.78
C LYS A 53 15.60 11.42 -15.74
N LYS A 54 15.75 10.50 -16.71
CA LYS A 54 16.82 10.54 -17.72
C LYS A 54 16.45 11.36 -18.95
N LEU A 55 15.19 11.78 -19.10
CA LEU A 55 14.75 12.61 -20.21
C LEU A 55 15.36 14.02 -20.09
N ASP A 56 15.79 14.56 -21.22
CA ASP A 56 16.24 15.95 -21.29
C ASP A 56 15.04 16.88 -21.05
N LYS A 57 15.17 17.75 -20.05
CA LYS A 57 14.10 18.67 -19.64
C LYS A 57 14.04 19.91 -20.52
N HIS A 58 15.13 20.25 -21.21
CA HIS A 58 15.24 21.45 -22.01
C HIS A 58 14.58 21.32 -23.39
N SER A 59 14.24 20.09 -23.78
CA SER A 59 13.58 19.76 -25.05
C SER A 59 12.10 19.40 -24.88
N LEU A 60 11.49 19.62 -23.70
CA LEU A 60 10.08 19.27 -23.46
C LEU A 60 9.17 20.41 -23.89
N GLU A 61 8.29 20.14 -24.84
CA GLU A 61 7.24 21.08 -25.28
C GLU A 61 5.84 20.55 -24.94
N GLY A 62 4.82 21.41 -25.08
CA GLY A 62 3.43 21.03 -24.91
C GLY A 62 3.10 20.42 -23.53
N PRO A 63 2.13 19.48 -23.44
CA PRO A 63 1.72 18.88 -22.17
C PRO A 63 2.85 18.17 -21.41
N ALA A 64 3.84 17.61 -22.12
CA ALA A 64 4.98 16.93 -21.49
C ALA A 64 5.77 17.85 -20.56
N SER A 65 5.89 19.14 -20.90
CA SER A 65 6.58 20.15 -20.09
C SER A 65 5.96 20.36 -18.71
N TYR A 66 4.67 20.01 -18.52
CA TYR A 66 3.97 20.10 -17.23
C TYR A 66 3.89 18.75 -16.52
N ILE A 67 3.64 17.67 -17.28
CA ILE A 67 3.46 16.32 -16.74
C ILE A 67 4.77 15.77 -16.16
N ILE A 68 5.90 15.92 -16.85
CA ILE A 68 7.18 15.36 -16.39
C ILE A 68 7.64 15.98 -15.08
N PRO A 69 7.68 17.31 -14.90
CA PRO A 69 8.01 17.90 -13.62
C PRO A 69 7.09 17.43 -12.50
N GLU A 70 5.81 17.21 -12.79
CA GLU A 70 4.86 16.72 -11.81
C GLU A 70 5.13 15.26 -11.40
N ILE A 71 5.37 14.36 -12.36
CA ILE A 71 5.80 12.98 -12.08
C ILE A 71 7.10 12.97 -11.26
N GLN A 72 8.06 13.82 -11.63
CA GLN A 72 9.34 13.92 -10.93
C GLN A 72 9.18 14.45 -9.50
N LYS A 73 8.36 15.49 -9.27
CA LYS A 73 8.03 16.00 -7.94
C LYS A 73 7.33 14.94 -7.10
N ASN A 74 6.34 14.26 -7.67
CA ASN A 74 5.60 13.21 -6.98
C ASN A 74 6.54 12.08 -6.55
N VAL A 75 7.46 11.63 -7.41
CA VAL A 75 8.30 10.48 -7.08
C VAL A 75 9.52 10.84 -6.25
N ALA A 76 10.12 12.01 -6.47
CA ALA A 76 11.25 12.48 -5.66
C ALA A 76 10.86 12.75 -4.20
N ASN A 77 9.60 13.08 -3.94
CA ASN A 77 9.12 13.36 -2.59
C ASN A 77 8.49 12.14 -1.91
N HIS A 78 7.80 11.27 -2.65
CA HIS A 78 7.08 10.14 -2.05
C HIS A 78 7.99 8.90 -1.89
N PHE A 79 8.73 8.44 -2.89
CA PHE A 79 9.43 7.15 -2.81
C PHE A 79 10.91 7.23 -2.37
N LYS A 80 11.41 8.43 -2.09
CA LYS A 80 12.82 8.64 -1.77
C LYS A 80 13.14 8.09 -0.38
N ASN A 81 14.19 7.29 -0.28
CA ASN A 81 14.73 6.69 0.96
C ASN A 81 13.85 5.62 1.63
N LEU A 82 12.73 5.19 1.03
CA LEU A 82 11.92 4.09 1.55
C LEU A 82 12.60 2.75 1.23
N LYS A 83 12.88 1.95 2.27
CA LYS A 83 13.67 0.72 2.13
C LYS A 83 12.77 -0.51 2.06
N THR A 84 11.70 -0.53 2.83
CA THR A 84 10.85 -1.71 2.96
C THR A 84 9.68 -1.66 1.99
N LYS A 85 9.09 -2.82 1.67
CA LYS A 85 7.92 -2.83 0.76
C LYS A 85 6.70 -2.21 1.43
N TYR A 86 6.57 -2.34 2.76
CA TYR A 86 5.43 -1.78 3.47
C TYR A 86 5.47 -0.26 3.55
N GLU A 87 6.66 0.35 3.69
CA GLU A 87 6.85 1.80 3.64
C GLU A 87 6.41 2.36 2.28
N LYS A 88 6.88 1.75 1.19
CA LYS A 88 6.53 2.17 -0.18
C LYS A 88 5.04 2.10 -0.45
N MET A 89 4.39 1.00 0.00
CA MET A 89 2.95 0.84 -0.16
C MET A 89 2.16 1.85 0.67
N LEU A 90 2.60 2.13 1.91
CA LEU A 90 1.91 3.10 2.76
C LEU A 90 2.01 4.52 2.18
N GLN A 91 3.17 4.87 1.63
CA GLN A 91 3.34 6.14 0.95
C GLN A 91 2.46 6.24 -0.31
N LEU A 92 2.38 5.16 -1.10
CA LEU A 92 1.52 5.12 -2.29
C LEU A 92 0.03 5.26 -1.87
N ALA A 93 -0.37 4.70 -0.74
CA ALA A 93 -1.70 4.90 -0.17
C ALA A 93 -1.99 6.37 0.15
N GLU A 94 -1.05 7.05 0.81
CA GLU A 94 -1.15 8.48 1.14
C GLU A 94 -1.29 9.34 -0.13
N TRP A 95 -0.50 9.03 -1.16
CA TRP A 95 -0.61 9.71 -2.45
C TRP A 95 -1.99 9.50 -3.11
N HIS A 96 -2.47 8.26 -3.16
CA HIS A 96 -3.81 7.99 -3.66
C HIS A 96 -4.90 8.70 -2.86
N TYR A 97 -4.73 8.85 -1.54
CA TYR A 97 -5.68 9.58 -0.70
C TYR A 97 -5.74 11.07 -1.07
N LYS A 98 -4.58 11.72 -1.25
CA LYS A 98 -4.50 13.14 -1.69
C LYS A 98 -5.22 13.36 -3.01
N GLU A 99 -5.12 12.40 -3.92
CA GLU A 99 -5.80 12.41 -5.22
C GLU A 99 -7.21 11.79 -5.18
N LYS A 100 -7.79 11.59 -3.99
CA LYS A 100 -9.17 11.09 -3.78
C LYS A 100 -9.46 9.72 -4.41
N ARG A 101 -8.44 8.88 -4.63
CA ARG A 101 -8.56 7.50 -5.12
C ARG A 101 -8.68 6.51 -3.97
N TYR A 102 -9.78 6.63 -3.22
CA TYR A 102 -9.98 5.92 -1.94
C TYR A 102 -9.90 4.39 -2.03
N ALA A 103 -10.36 3.79 -3.14
CA ALA A 103 -10.23 2.36 -3.37
C ALA A 103 -8.76 1.92 -3.42
N LEU A 104 -7.92 2.68 -4.14
CA LEU A 104 -6.48 2.43 -4.22
C LEU A 104 -5.78 2.77 -2.90
N THR A 105 -6.27 3.75 -2.13
CA THR A 105 -5.80 4.00 -0.76
C THR A 105 -5.97 2.76 0.12
N TYR A 106 -7.19 2.20 0.19
CA TYR A 106 -7.46 0.99 0.98
C TYR A 106 -6.69 -0.23 0.49
N LEU A 107 -6.55 -0.40 -0.83
CA LEU A 107 -5.74 -1.45 -1.43
C LEU A 107 -4.29 -1.38 -0.94
N ASN A 108 -3.69 -0.20 -1.05
CA ASN A 108 -2.29 0.02 -0.67
C ASN A 108 -2.05 -0.04 0.83
N MET A 109 -2.96 0.48 1.67
CA MET A 109 -2.91 0.27 3.12
C MET A 109 -2.96 -1.23 3.47
N ASN A 110 -3.82 -2.00 2.79
CA ASN A 110 -3.89 -3.45 3.02
C ASN A 110 -2.60 -4.17 2.63
N GLN A 111 -1.98 -3.77 1.51
CA GLN A 111 -0.72 -4.35 1.04
C GLN A 111 0.46 -3.94 1.94
N ALA A 112 0.47 -2.69 2.42
CA ALA A 112 1.45 -2.21 3.39
C ALA A 112 1.40 -3.04 4.66
N LEU A 113 0.21 -3.23 5.23
CA LEU A 113 0.00 -4.10 6.39
C LEU A 113 0.46 -5.54 6.14
N TYR A 114 0.17 -6.11 4.97
CA TYR A 114 0.60 -7.46 4.63
C TYR A 114 2.13 -7.57 4.60
N ASN A 115 2.79 -6.63 3.92
CA ASN A 115 4.24 -6.60 3.82
C ASN A 115 4.89 -6.36 5.20
N PHE A 116 4.30 -5.52 6.05
CA PHE A 116 4.79 -5.28 7.41
C PHE A 116 4.68 -6.54 8.26
N LEU A 117 3.53 -7.23 8.22
CA LEU A 117 3.38 -8.50 8.91
C LEU A 117 4.41 -9.53 8.42
N GLU A 118 4.62 -9.63 7.10
CA GLU A 118 5.56 -10.58 6.52
C GLU A 118 7.01 -10.27 6.90
N GLU A 119 7.47 -9.05 6.68
CA GLU A 119 8.86 -8.62 6.87
C GLU A 119 9.21 -8.47 8.36
N GLU A 120 8.35 -7.85 9.17
CA GLU A 120 8.68 -7.53 10.57
C GLU A 120 8.22 -8.61 11.55
N LEU A 121 7.06 -9.25 11.33
CA LEU A 121 6.48 -10.16 12.32
C LEU A 121 6.72 -11.64 12.00
N TYR A 122 6.65 -12.05 10.74
CA TYR A 122 6.75 -13.47 10.34
C TYR A 122 8.14 -13.90 9.87
N GLU A 123 8.87 -13.09 9.08
CA GLU A 123 10.24 -13.42 8.65
C GLU A 123 11.20 -13.55 9.85
N ASN A 124 10.99 -12.75 10.90
CA ASN A 124 11.72 -12.82 12.17
C ASN A 124 11.37 -14.05 13.04
N GLN A 125 10.42 -14.90 12.63
CA GLN A 125 10.03 -16.12 13.35
C GLN A 125 10.58 -17.41 12.74
N SER A 126 11.61 -17.34 11.88
CA SER A 126 12.31 -18.51 11.32
C SER A 126 11.43 -19.46 10.49
N LEU A 127 11.22 -19.09 9.22
CA LEU A 127 10.85 -20.04 8.17
C LEU A 127 11.86 -20.04 7.02
N LYS A 128 13.15 -20.18 7.34
CA LYS A 128 14.14 -20.66 6.36
C LYS A 128 13.93 -22.16 6.14
N LYS A 129 13.02 -22.52 5.22
CA LYS A 129 13.18 -23.76 4.43
C LYS A 129 12.80 -23.46 2.99
N VAL A 130 13.75 -23.73 2.09
CA VAL A 130 13.55 -23.76 0.64
C VAL A 130 12.34 -24.66 0.35
N LYS A 131 11.33 -24.13 -0.34
CA LYS A 131 10.02 -24.78 -0.48
C LYS A 131 9.60 -24.85 -1.93
N SER A 132 9.09 -26.01 -2.34
CA SER A 132 8.62 -26.26 -3.70
C SER A 132 7.40 -25.39 -4.05
N LYS A 133 7.09 -25.22 -5.34
CA LYS A 133 5.89 -24.46 -5.81
C LYS A 133 4.57 -24.92 -5.18
N LYS A 134 4.46 -26.19 -4.77
CA LYS A 134 3.28 -26.75 -4.07
C LYS A 134 3.19 -26.27 -2.62
N ASP A 135 4.33 -26.20 -1.94
CA ASP A 135 4.42 -25.73 -0.56
C ASP A 135 4.11 -24.23 -0.46
N MET A 136 4.48 -23.44 -1.46
CA MET A 136 4.14 -22.01 -1.53
C MET A 136 2.62 -21.75 -1.60
N LYS A 137 1.87 -22.55 -2.39
CA LYS A 137 0.39 -22.40 -2.48
C LYS A 137 -0.31 -22.81 -1.18
N LYS A 138 0.19 -23.86 -0.52
CA LYS A 138 -0.34 -24.32 0.77
C LYS A 138 -0.05 -23.30 1.87
N GLU A 139 1.18 -22.76 1.90
CA GLU A 139 1.60 -21.73 2.84
C GLU A 139 0.83 -20.42 2.64
N LYS A 140 0.57 -20.00 1.39
CA LYS A 140 -0.22 -18.79 1.11
C LYS A 140 -1.66 -18.92 1.65
N ARG A 141 -2.29 -20.08 1.44
CA ARG A 141 -3.61 -20.41 2.00
C ARG A 141 -3.58 -20.53 3.52
N GLU A 142 -2.50 -21.05 4.11
CA GLU A 142 -2.33 -21.16 5.57
C GLU A 142 -2.05 -19.80 6.23
N LYS A 143 -1.26 -18.92 5.62
CA LYS A 143 -1.06 -17.53 6.04
C LYS A 143 -2.38 -16.75 5.99
N GLU A 144 -3.15 -16.90 4.92
CA GLU A 144 -4.46 -16.25 4.75
C GLU A 144 -5.52 -16.80 5.71
N ASN A 145 -5.57 -18.12 5.93
CA ASN A 145 -6.41 -18.73 6.95
C ASN A 145 -5.96 -18.37 8.37
N THR A 146 -4.66 -18.21 8.62
CA THR A 146 -4.13 -17.76 9.91
C THR A 146 -4.51 -16.32 10.16
N ARG A 147 -4.41 -15.43 9.17
CA ARG A 147 -4.92 -14.04 9.23
C ARG A 147 -6.40 -14.00 9.58
N LYS A 148 -7.26 -14.72 8.84
CA LYS A 148 -8.71 -14.77 9.10
C LYS A 148 -9.04 -15.37 10.48
N LYS A 149 -8.40 -16.49 10.85
CA LYS A 149 -8.59 -17.16 12.15
C LYS A 149 -8.03 -16.34 13.32
N PHE A 150 -6.97 -15.57 13.11
CA PHE A 150 -6.36 -14.73 14.14
C PHE A 150 -7.20 -13.48 14.40
N ILE A 151 -7.64 -12.79 13.35
CA ILE A 151 -8.59 -11.66 13.44
C ILE A 151 -9.90 -12.11 14.10
N GLN A 152 -10.49 -13.21 13.64
CA GLN A 152 -11.74 -13.74 14.21
C GLN A 152 -11.58 -14.18 15.68
N LYS A 153 -10.42 -14.72 16.07
CA LYS A 153 -10.16 -15.12 17.46
C LYS A 153 -9.81 -13.95 18.37
N ILE A 154 -9.13 -12.90 17.92
CA ILE A 154 -8.92 -11.68 18.73
C ILE A 154 -10.28 -11.06 19.07
N ASN A 155 -11.15 -10.91 18.07
CA ASN A 155 -12.49 -10.38 18.26
C ASN A 155 -13.31 -11.25 19.25
N ASN A 156 -13.14 -12.58 19.20
CA ASN A 156 -13.86 -13.52 20.07
C ASN A 156 -13.20 -13.79 21.44
N LYS A 157 -11.94 -13.38 21.67
CA LYS A 157 -11.16 -13.71 22.88
C LYS A 157 -10.51 -12.48 23.54
N LYS A 158 -11.10 -11.29 23.40
CA LYS A 158 -10.65 -10.05 24.05
C LYS A 158 -10.33 -10.24 25.55
N SER A 159 -11.03 -11.15 26.24
CA SER A 159 -10.82 -11.47 27.66
C SER A 159 -9.73 -12.51 27.98
N LYS A 160 -9.28 -13.33 27.01
CA LYS A 160 -8.27 -14.39 27.24
C LYS A 160 -6.85 -13.98 26.90
N PHE A 161 -6.68 -12.95 26.09
CA PHE A 161 -5.39 -12.35 25.87
C PHE A 161 -5.29 -11.13 26.78
N ASN A 162 -4.26 -11.05 27.61
CA ASN A 162 -3.91 -9.85 28.35
C ASN A 162 -3.32 -8.80 27.37
N THR A 163 -4.12 -8.44 26.36
CA THR A 163 -3.72 -7.60 25.23
C THR A 163 -3.76 -6.15 25.70
N SER A 164 -2.64 -5.43 25.59
CA SER A 164 -2.68 -3.99 25.82
C SER A 164 -3.65 -3.32 24.84
N GLU A 165 -4.27 -2.22 25.26
CA GLU A 165 -5.20 -1.45 24.40
C GLU A 165 -4.54 -1.06 23.06
N GLU A 166 -3.23 -0.79 23.11
CA GLU A 166 -2.37 -0.58 21.95
C GLU A 166 -2.47 -1.71 20.92
N ILE A 167 -2.24 -2.97 21.32
CA ILE A 167 -2.22 -4.08 20.36
C ILE A 167 -3.63 -4.41 19.88
N TYR A 168 -4.64 -4.29 20.75
CA TYR A 168 -6.04 -4.40 20.33
C TYR A 168 -6.37 -3.39 19.22
N THR A 169 -5.92 -2.14 19.39
CA THR A 169 -6.11 -1.06 18.42
C THR A 169 -5.48 -1.41 17.07
N PHE A 170 -4.28 -1.99 17.06
CA PHE A 170 -3.66 -2.46 15.81
C PHE A 170 -4.50 -3.48 15.05
N TRP A 171 -4.95 -4.53 15.74
CA TRP A 171 -5.74 -5.57 15.08
C TRP A 171 -7.12 -5.08 14.64
N LYS A 172 -7.73 -4.19 15.42
CA LYS A 172 -8.97 -3.50 15.05
C LYS A 172 -8.78 -2.69 13.76
N ASN A 173 -7.77 -1.84 13.70
CA ASN A 173 -7.49 -0.99 12.55
C ASN A 173 -7.16 -1.81 11.29
N MET A 174 -6.36 -2.87 11.43
CA MET A 174 -6.09 -3.82 10.35
C MET A 174 -7.36 -4.49 9.83
N THR A 175 -8.26 -4.90 10.74
CA THR A 175 -9.53 -5.54 10.38
C THR A 175 -10.44 -4.55 9.64
N ASN A 176 -10.54 -3.32 10.13
CA ASN A 176 -11.28 -2.24 9.47
C ASN A 176 -10.75 -2.00 8.06
N THR A 177 -9.44 -1.87 7.89
CA THR A 177 -8.80 -1.66 6.59
C THR A 177 -9.05 -2.83 5.62
N TYR A 178 -9.01 -4.08 6.12
CA TYR A 178 -9.34 -5.25 5.31
C TYR A 178 -10.81 -5.27 4.89
N ASN A 179 -11.70 -4.99 5.82
CA ASN A 179 -13.13 -4.96 5.53
C ASN A 179 -13.43 -3.87 4.50
N SER A 180 -13.05 -2.61 4.73
CA SER A 180 -13.31 -1.52 3.77
C SER A 180 -12.78 -1.84 2.37
N ARG A 181 -11.56 -2.40 2.25
CA ARG A 181 -11.05 -2.87 0.95
C ARG A 181 -11.94 -3.93 0.31
N ASN A 182 -12.37 -4.94 1.08
CA ASN A 182 -13.19 -6.02 0.55
C ASN A 182 -14.58 -5.55 0.14
N ASN A 183 -15.20 -4.69 0.94
CA ASN A 183 -16.52 -4.13 0.66
C ASN A 183 -16.50 -3.35 -0.66
N ILE A 184 -15.46 -2.53 -0.85
CA ILE A 184 -15.22 -1.78 -2.10
C ILE A 184 -15.08 -2.76 -3.28
N ALA A 185 -14.29 -3.83 -3.12
CA ALA A 185 -14.05 -4.80 -4.20
C ALA A 185 -15.30 -5.63 -4.56
N HIS A 186 -16.23 -5.80 -3.63
CA HIS A 186 -17.48 -6.55 -3.83
C HIS A 186 -18.68 -5.65 -4.11
N SER A 187 -18.50 -4.34 -4.14
CA SER A 187 -19.59 -3.36 -4.27
C SER A 187 -20.71 -3.63 -3.28
N ASP A 188 -20.37 -3.93 -2.02
CA ASP A 188 -21.36 -4.22 -0.98
C ASP A 188 -22.35 -3.05 -0.82
N GLU A 189 -23.65 -3.35 -0.68
CA GLU A 189 -24.71 -2.36 -0.46
C GLU A 189 -24.60 -1.74 0.95
N ARG A 190 -23.78 -0.69 1.08
CA ARG A 190 -23.57 0.04 2.34
C ARG A 190 -23.73 1.55 2.16
N ASN A 191 -24.24 2.20 3.19
CA ASN A 191 -24.32 3.66 3.27
C ASN A 191 -23.25 4.23 4.23
N THR A 192 -22.01 3.74 4.14
CA THR A 192 -20.90 4.11 5.04
C THR A 192 -19.77 4.88 4.34
N ILE A 193 -20.04 5.40 3.13
CA ILE A 193 -19.01 6.02 2.28
C ILE A 193 -18.31 7.18 3.00
N LYS A 194 -19.08 8.00 3.73
CA LYS A 194 -18.55 9.14 4.47
C LYS A 194 -17.60 8.67 5.56
N GLU A 195 -18.03 7.72 6.38
CA GLU A 195 -17.25 7.14 7.47
C GLU A 195 -15.98 6.45 6.94
N ASP A 196 -16.10 5.71 5.84
CA ASP A 196 -14.98 5.05 5.17
C ASP A 196 -13.95 6.06 4.63
N ILE A 197 -14.34 7.27 4.22
CA ILE A 197 -13.40 8.31 3.79
C ILE A 197 -12.78 9.03 4.99
N GLU A 198 -13.59 9.38 5.99
CA GLU A 198 -13.17 10.17 7.16
C GLU A 198 -12.17 9.43 8.05
N GLN A 199 -12.21 8.09 8.09
CA GLN A 199 -11.25 7.30 8.88
C GLN A 199 -9.87 7.14 8.22
N ILE A 200 -9.71 7.46 6.93
CA ILE A 200 -8.45 7.22 6.20
C ILE A 200 -7.25 7.95 6.82
N PRO A 201 -7.31 9.26 7.15
CA PRO A 201 -6.18 9.98 7.73
C PRO A 201 -5.71 9.37 9.05
N GLU A 202 -6.65 8.97 9.91
CA GLU A 202 -6.34 8.34 11.19
C GLU A 202 -5.64 7.00 11.00
N LEU A 203 -6.13 6.18 10.07
CA LEU A 203 -5.51 4.90 9.73
C LEU A 203 -4.10 5.07 9.14
N LEU A 204 -3.92 6.01 8.21
CA LEU A 204 -2.61 6.32 7.61
C LEU A 204 -1.61 6.77 8.68
N ASN A 205 -1.99 7.73 9.52
CA ASN A 205 -1.15 8.23 10.60
C ASN A 205 -0.81 7.14 11.62
N PHE A 206 -1.79 6.31 11.97
CA PHE A 206 -1.58 5.16 12.85
C PHE A 206 -0.54 4.21 12.26
N TYR A 207 -0.65 3.82 10.99
CA TYR A 207 0.30 2.93 10.33
C TYR A 207 1.70 3.54 10.19
N GLN A 208 1.79 4.83 9.84
CA GLN A 208 3.06 5.55 9.75
C GLN A 208 3.81 5.53 11.08
N THR A 209 3.07 5.73 12.17
CA THR A 209 3.61 5.72 13.54
C THR A 209 4.11 4.32 13.92
N ILE A 210 3.24 3.31 13.90
CA ILE A 210 3.58 1.98 14.42
C ILE A 210 4.66 1.27 13.60
N PHE A 211 4.76 1.54 12.29
CA PHE A 211 5.77 0.91 11.42
C PHE A 211 7.18 1.38 11.76
N GLN A 212 7.31 2.53 12.44
CA GLN A 212 8.59 3.10 12.86
C GLN A 212 8.91 2.77 14.34
N GLU A 213 7.91 2.38 15.13
CA GLU A 213 8.06 2.11 16.56
C GLU A 213 8.59 0.70 16.86
N LYS A 214 9.92 0.56 16.97
CA LYS A 214 10.57 -0.73 17.30
C LYS A 214 10.02 -1.44 18.54
N ASN A 215 9.75 -0.69 19.61
CA ASN A 215 9.18 -1.25 20.84
C ASN A 215 7.78 -1.84 20.59
N TYR A 216 6.99 -1.19 19.74
CA TYR A 216 5.66 -1.66 19.35
C TYR A 216 5.75 -2.96 18.55
N VAL A 217 6.65 -3.02 17.56
CA VAL A 217 6.92 -4.24 16.78
C VAL A 217 7.30 -5.42 17.70
N GLN A 218 8.18 -5.20 18.67
CA GLN A 218 8.58 -6.23 19.63
C GLN A 218 7.40 -6.76 20.46
N LYS A 219 6.53 -5.86 20.95
CA LYS A 219 5.30 -6.24 21.65
C LYS A 219 4.39 -7.12 20.78
N LEU A 220 4.19 -6.73 19.51
CA LEU A 220 3.41 -7.53 18.55
C LEU A 220 4.01 -8.92 18.33
N GLN A 221 5.33 -9.01 18.14
CA GLN A 221 6.03 -10.29 17.98
C GLN A 221 5.89 -11.19 19.21
N MET A 222 5.98 -10.64 20.42
CA MET A 222 5.79 -11.39 21.67
C MET A 222 4.38 -11.96 21.77
N GLN A 223 3.35 -11.16 21.47
CA GLN A 223 1.97 -11.63 21.51
C GLN A 223 1.71 -12.73 20.45
N LEU A 224 2.28 -12.60 19.25
CA LEU A 224 2.18 -13.64 18.24
C LEU A 224 2.81 -14.96 18.70
N LYS A 225 4.00 -14.92 19.35
CA LYS A 225 4.63 -16.12 19.92
C LYS A 225 3.75 -16.78 20.98
N GLN A 226 3.16 -16.01 21.89
CA GLN A 226 2.22 -16.53 22.91
C GLN A 226 0.99 -17.20 22.28
N TYR A 227 0.52 -16.71 21.14
CA TYR A 227 -0.58 -17.35 20.43
C TYR A 227 -0.21 -18.71 19.83
N GLU A 228 0.99 -18.83 19.26
CA GLU A 228 1.44 -20.07 18.65
C GLU A 228 1.64 -21.18 19.68
N THR A 229 2.08 -20.83 20.90
CA THR A 229 2.16 -21.80 22.00
C THR A 229 0.77 -22.29 22.42
N LEU A 230 -0.21 -21.39 22.52
CA LEU A 230 -1.62 -21.73 22.83
C LEU A 230 -2.34 -22.53 21.74
N LYS A 231 -1.76 -22.68 20.55
CA LYS A 231 -2.29 -23.53 19.46
C LYS A 231 -1.84 -24.98 19.55
N LYS A 232 -0.78 -25.25 20.32
CA LYS A 232 -0.16 -26.58 20.46
C LYS A 232 -0.69 -27.36 21.66
N GLU A 233 -1.42 -26.69 22.55
CA GLU A 233 -2.24 -27.26 23.63
C GLU A 233 -3.68 -27.49 23.15
#